data_AF-A0A962IV66-F1
#
_entry.id   AF-A0A962IV66-F1
#
_cell.length_a   1.000
_cell.length_b   1.000
_cell.length_c   1.000
_cell.angle_alpha   90.00
_cell.angle_beta   90.00
_cell.angle_gamma   90.00
#
_symmetry.space_group_name_H-M   'P 1'
#
loop_
_entity.id
_entity.type
_entity.pdbx_description
1 polymer ?
#
loop_
_entity_poly.entity_id
_entity_poly.type
_entity_poly.pdbx_seq_one_letter_code
_entity_poly.pdbx_strand_id
1 'polypeptide(L)'
;MNSASQICQVFNACFLASYHTRLEGGGDEPVYLPGDETVPHRIIFRADYERSALHEVAHWCHAGHARRQQMDYGYWYQPARDAEAQAAFEQAEARPQAIERVLCLAAGIRFQVSIDNFDDAAIDPARFRTLVGHETLRLLEGGLNPRIRQFALALCRQMPAGDASFDNPDNYQTPPD
;
A
#
# COMPACT_ATOMS: atom_id res chain seq x y z
N MET A 1 1.62 -22.44 -0.67
CA MET A 1 0.81 -21.22 -0.49
C MET A 1 1.54 -20.12 -1.26
N ASN A 2 0.86 -19.36 -2.14
CA ASN A 2 1.51 -18.25 -2.85
C ASN A 2 1.62 -17.04 -1.90
N SER A 3 2.54 -16.11 -2.17
CA SER A 3 2.77 -14.96 -1.28
C SER A 3 1.51 -14.12 -1.05
N ALA A 4 0.68 -13.93 -2.08
CA ALA A 4 -0.56 -13.14 -1.97
C ALA A 4 -1.57 -13.73 -0.98
N SER A 5 -1.80 -15.05 -1.02
CA SER A 5 -2.67 -15.71 -0.02
C SER A 5 -2.09 -15.67 1.39
N GLN A 6 -0.77 -15.70 1.52
CA GLN A 6 -0.09 -15.54 2.80
C GLN A 6 -0.27 -14.11 3.35
N ILE A 7 -0.12 -13.07 2.52
CA ILE A 7 -0.39 -11.67 2.88
C ILE A 7 -1.83 -11.52 3.38
N CYS A 8 -2.81 -12.13 2.71
CA CYS A 8 -4.21 -12.13 3.15
C CYS A 8 -4.38 -12.74 4.55
N GLN A 9 -3.75 -13.88 4.82
CA GLN A 9 -3.82 -14.53 6.12
C GLN A 9 -3.21 -13.67 7.23
N VAL A 10 -2.04 -13.09 6.98
CA VAL A 10 -1.37 -12.20 7.92
C VAL A 10 -2.22 -10.96 8.19
N PHE A 11 -2.80 -10.36 7.15
CA PHE A 11 -3.64 -9.18 7.27
C PHE A 11 -4.92 -9.48 8.08
N ASN A 12 -5.62 -10.56 7.71
CA ASN A 12 -6.87 -10.96 8.34
C ASN A 12 -6.66 -11.32 9.82
N ALA A 13 -5.54 -11.97 10.16
CA ALA A 13 -5.18 -12.23 11.55
C ALA A 13 -4.90 -10.94 12.35
N CYS A 14 -4.39 -9.88 11.70
CA CYS A 14 -4.13 -8.60 12.35
C CYS A 14 -5.40 -7.76 12.57
N PHE A 15 -6.28 -7.72 11.58
CA PHE A 15 -7.27 -6.63 11.46
C PHE A 15 -8.73 -7.06 11.35
N LEU A 16 -9.03 -8.34 11.13
CA LEU A 16 -10.42 -8.78 11.05
C LEU A 16 -11.16 -8.56 12.37
N ALA A 17 -10.55 -8.94 13.50
CA ALA A 17 -11.18 -8.80 14.81
C ALA A 17 -11.21 -7.34 15.31
N SER A 18 -10.14 -6.58 15.07
CA SER A 18 -9.94 -5.24 15.65
C SER A 18 -10.47 -4.09 14.78
N TYR A 19 -10.52 -4.27 13.46
CA TYR A 19 -10.99 -3.27 12.51
C TYR A 19 -12.15 -3.75 11.64
N HIS A 20 -12.68 -4.95 11.88
CA HIS A 20 -13.74 -5.55 11.07
C HIS A 20 -13.41 -5.51 9.57
N THR A 21 -12.13 -5.66 9.21
CA THR A 21 -11.63 -5.52 7.84
C THR A 21 -10.87 -6.76 7.40
N ARG A 22 -11.12 -7.24 6.19
CA ARG A 22 -10.39 -8.35 5.57
C ARG A 22 -9.80 -7.96 4.21
N LEU A 23 -8.71 -8.64 3.86
CA LEU A 23 -8.04 -8.58 2.56
C LEU A 23 -8.41 -9.82 1.75
N GLU A 24 -8.77 -9.61 0.50
CA GLU A 24 -9.24 -10.64 -0.44
C GLU A 24 -8.54 -10.46 -1.80
N GLY A 25 -8.02 -11.57 -2.36
CA GLY A 25 -7.53 -11.61 -3.74
C GLY A 25 -8.61 -12.02 -4.73
N GLY A 26 -8.23 -12.12 -5.99
CA GLY A 26 -9.09 -12.59 -7.09
C GLY A 26 -10.01 -11.53 -7.67
N GLY A 27 -9.82 -10.25 -7.37
CA GLY A 27 -10.60 -9.16 -7.98
C GLY A 27 -10.18 -8.90 -9.42
N ASP A 28 -11.13 -8.52 -10.27
CA ASP A 28 -10.85 -8.00 -11.61
C ASP A 28 -10.16 -6.63 -11.54
N GLU A 29 -10.61 -5.81 -10.60
CA GLU A 29 -10.08 -4.49 -10.26
C GLU A 29 -9.93 -4.36 -8.74
N PRO A 30 -8.94 -3.59 -8.26
CA PRO A 30 -8.83 -3.29 -6.84
C PRO A 30 -10.01 -2.43 -6.38
N VAL A 31 -10.53 -2.70 -5.18
CA VAL A 31 -11.60 -1.89 -4.59
C VAL A 31 -11.66 -2.05 -3.08
N TYR A 32 -11.88 -0.95 -2.38
CA TYR A 32 -12.33 -0.98 -1.00
C TYR A 32 -13.86 -0.93 -0.90
N LEU A 33 -14.45 -1.90 -0.23
CA LEU A 33 -15.88 -1.98 0.03
C LEU A 33 -16.14 -1.81 1.54
N PRO A 34 -16.82 -0.73 1.96
CA PRO A 34 -17.21 -0.61 3.35
C PRO A 34 -18.24 -1.68 3.71
N GLY A 35 -18.06 -2.29 4.87
CA GLY A 35 -18.99 -3.24 5.46
C GLY A 35 -19.92 -2.57 6.47
N ASP A 36 -20.55 -3.41 7.29
CA ASP A 36 -21.42 -3.02 8.41
C ASP A 36 -21.09 -3.84 9.66
N GLU A 37 -22.00 -3.92 10.64
CA GLU A 37 -21.78 -4.67 11.88
C GLU A 37 -21.70 -6.19 11.67
N THR A 38 -22.23 -6.70 10.55
CA THR A 38 -22.35 -8.12 10.23
C THR A 38 -21.43 -8.54 9.10
N VAL A 39 -21.14 -7.63 8.17
CA VAL A 39 -20.29 -7.86 7.01
C VAL A 39 -18.99 -7.08 7.18
N PRO A 40 -17.82 -7.74 7.21
CA PRO A 40 -16.55 -7.04 7.26
C PRO A 40 -16.33 -6.09 6.08
N HIS A 41 -15.68 -4.97 6.34
CA HIS A 41 -15.05 -4.16 5.30
C HIS A 41 -14.09 -5.06 4.48
N ARG A 42 -14.05 -4.85 3.17
CA ARG A 42 -13.20 -5.64 2.27
C ARG A 42 -12.25 -4.75 1.52
N ILE A 43 -10.99 -5.15 1.53
CA ILE A 43 -9.96 -4.65 0.63
C ILE A 43 -9.79 -5.76 -0.41
N ILE A 44 -10.16 -5.50 -1.66
CA ILE A 44 -10.04 -6.46 -2.75
C ILE A 44 -8.89 -5.98 -3.63
N PHE A 45 -7.92 -6.83 -3.91
CA PHE A 45 -6.81 -6.52 -4.82
C PHE A 45 -6.88 -7.35 -6.10
N ARG A 46 -6.16 -6.90 -7.13
CA ARG A 46 -6.26 -7.47 -8.46
C ARG A 46 -5.58 -8.83 -8.54
N ALA A 47 -6.31 -9.82 -9.05
CA ALA A 47 -5.84 -11.19 -9.22
C ALA A 47 -5.16 -11.71 -7.94
N ASP A 48 -4.00 -12.35 -8.04
CA ASP A 48 -3.23 -12.86 -6.90
C ASP A 48 -1.83 -12.23 -6.84
N TYR A 49 -1.72 -10.94 -7.17
CA TYR A 49 -0.44 -10.22 -7.16
C TYR A 49 -0.09 -9.68 -5.78
N GLU A 50 1.04 -10.12 -5.24
CA GLU A 50 1.53 -9.74 -3.91
C GLU A 50 1.75 -8.23 -3.75
N ARG A 51 2.27 -7.54 -4.78
CA ARG A 51 2.40 -6.08 -4.76
C ARG A 51 1.05 -5.38 -4.77
N SER A 52 0.08 -5.88 -5.55
CA SER A 52 -1.28 -5.32 -5.53
C SER A 52 -1.90 -5.45 -4.14
N ALA A 53 -1.71 -6.60 -3.47
CA ALA A 53 -2.18 -6.79 -2.10
C ALA A 53 -1.54 -5.78 -1.12
N LEU A 54 -0.23 -5.57 -1.18
CA LEU A 54 0.47 -4.64 -0.30
C LEU A 54 0.12 -3.17 -0.59
N HIS A 55 -0.09 -2.83 -1.87
CA HIS A 55 -0.52 -1.52 -2.32
C HIS A 55 -1.91 -1.16 -1.76
N GLU A 56 -2.89 -2.06 -1.88
CA GLU A 56 -4.23 -1.81 -1.34
C GLU A 56 -4.25 -1.68 0.20
N VAL A 57 -3.42 -2.46 0.88
CA VAL A 57 -3.23 -2.31 2.33
C VAL A 57 -2.58 -0.98 2.68
N ALA A 58 -1.66 -0.48 1.85
CA ALA A 58 -1.02 0.81 2.04
C ALA A 58 -2.05 1.95 1.94
N HIS A 59 -2.95 1.91 0.94
CA HIS A 59 -4.09 2.83 0.85
C HIS A 59 -4.97 2.76 2.09
N TRP A 60 -5.33 1.56 2.53
CA TRP A 60 -6.14 1.37 3.74
C TRP A 60 -5.48 1.95 5.01
N CYS A 61 -4.16 1.76 5.13
CA CYS A 61 -3.34 2.27 6.23
C CYS A 61 -3.25 3.80 6.21
N HIS A 62 -3.25 4.41 5.02
CA HIS A 62 -3.24 5.86 4.84
C HIS A 62 -4.62 6.47 5.09
N ALA A 63 -5.69 5.84 4.60
CA ALA A 63 -7.05 6.33 4.70
C ALA A 63 -7.51 6.48 6.16
N GLY A 64 -7.99 7.67 6.53
CA GLY A 64 -8.59 7.97 7.83
C GLY A 64 -9.97 7.32 8.02
N HIS A 65 -10.55 7.42 9.23
CA HIS A 65 -11.81 6.74 9.54
C HIS A 65 -12.95 7.15 8.59
N ALA A 66 -13.14 8.45 8.33
CA ALA A 66 -14.20 8.95 7.44
C ALA A 66 -14.05 8.47 5.99
N ARG A 67 -12.81 8.31 5.52
CA ARG A 67 -12.50 7.77 4.18
C ARG A 67 -12.88 6.29 4.11
N ARG A 68 -12.62 5.50 5.16
CA ARG A 68 -13.00 4.08 5.27
C ARG A 68 -14.52 3.83 5.40
N GLN A 69 -15.34 4.87 5.43
CA GLN A 69 -16.81 4.73 5.33
C GLN A 69 -17.31 4.87 3.89
N GLN A 70 -16.41 5.08 2.93
CA GLN A 70 -16.74 5.30 1.53
C GLN A 70 -16.15 4.19 0.67
N MET A 71 -16.88 3.81 -0.39
CA MET A 71 -16.34 2.93 -1.43
C MET A 71 -15.07 3.55 -1.99
N ASP A 72 -14.04 2.73 -2.13
CA ASP A 72 -12.71 3.10 -2.60
C ASP A 72 -12.13 4.36 -1.91
N TYR A 73 -12.40 4.49 -0.61
CA TYR A 73 -12.00 5.63 0.21
C TYR A 73 -12.55 6.98 -0.28
N GLY A 74 -13.55 6.99 -1.16
CA GLY A 74 -14.05 8.18 -1.82
C GLY A 74 -13.06 8.80 -2.81
N TYR A 75 -12.11 8.02 -3.33
CA TYR A 75 -11.33 8.40 -4.51
C TYR A 75 -12.16 8.13 -5.76
N TRP A 76 -11.96 8.94 -6.80
CA TRP A 76 -12.60 8.77 -8.10
C TRP A 76 -11.53 8.44 -9.15
N TYR A 77 -11.81 7.44 -9.97
CA TYR A 77 -10.92 7.07 -11.06
C TYR A 77 -11.02 8.09 -12.20
N GLN A 78 -9.88 8.66 -12.59
CA GLN A 78 -9.78 9.55 -13.74
C GLN A 78 -8.82 8.94 -14.78
N PRO A 79 -9.36 8.35 -15.87
CA PRO A 79 -8.56 7.57 -16.83
C PRO A 79 -7.58 8.40 -17.66
N ALA A 80 -7.90 9.67 -17.96
CA ALA A 80 -7.02 10.57 -18.69
C ALA A 80 -6.56 11.70 -17.77
N ARG A 81 -5.24 11.83 -17.61
CA ARG A 81 -4.61 12.88 -16.79
C ARG A 81 -3.71 13.74 -17.66
N ASP A 82 -3.94 15.04 -17.64
CA ASP A 82 -2.94 16.00 -18.09
C ASP A 82 -1.78 16.11 -17.08
N ALA A 83 -0.80 16.97 -17.35
CA ALA A 83 0.37 17.13 -16.48
C ALA A 83 0.01 17.58 -15.05
N GLU A 84 -1.02 18.42 -14.89
CA GLU A 84 -1.44 18.91 -13.57
C GLU A 84 -2.16 17.80 -12.79
N ALA A 85 -3.08 17.09 -13.42
CA ALA A 85 -3.77 15.94 -12.85
C ALA A 85 -2.80 14.80 -12.51
N GLN A 86 -1.77 14.58 -13.33
CA GLN A 86 -0.72 13.61 -13.04
C GLN A 86 0.12 14.02 -11.83
N ALA A 87 0.48 15.30 -11.72
CA ALA A 87 1.21 15.80 -10.54
C ALA A 87 0.37 15.70 -9.26
N ALA A 88 -0.94 15.96 -9.34
CA ALA A 88 -1.85 15.79 -8.22
C ALA A 88 -1.99 14.31 -7.81
N PHE A 89 -2.08 13.41 -8.79
CA PHE A 89 -2.07 11.97 -8.56
C PHE A 89 -0.80 11.51 -7.84
N GLU A 90 0.38 11.89 -8.36
CA GLU A 90 1.65 11.53 -7.73
C GLU A 90 1.77 12.07 -6.29
N GLN A 91 1.26 13.27 -6.01
CA GLN A 91 1.22 13.78 -4.64
C GLN A 91 0.33 12.95 -3.73
N ALA A 92 -0.82 12.47 -4.22
CA ALA A 92 -1.72 11.61 -3.49
C ALA A 92 -1.15 10.19 -3.29
N GLU A 93 -0.41 9.68 -4.28
CA GLU A 93 0.20 8.34 -4.30
C GLU A 93 1.52 8.22 -3.54
N ALA A 94 2.24 9.34 -3.36
CA ALA A 94 3.56 9.32 -2.73
C ALA A 94 3.54 8.64 -1.35
N ARG A 95 2.51 8.90 -0.55
CA ARG A 95 2.39 8.36 0.81
C ARG A 95 1.90 6.90 0.84
N PRO A 96 0.86 6.49 0.10
CA PRO A 96 0.56 5.08 -0.12
C PRO A 96 1.79 4.29 -0.59
N GLN A 97 2.52 4.75 -1.61
CA GLN A 97 3.69 4.00 -2.11
C GLN A 97 4.87 3.99 -1.15
N ALA A 98 5.05 5.01 -0.32
CA ALA A 98 6.00 4.98 0.79
C ALA A 98 5.63 3.91 1.84
N ILE A 99 4.35 3.76 2.16
CA ILE A 99 3.86 2.70 3.05
C ILE A 99 4.04 1.34 2.40
N GLU A 100 3.67 1.19 1.13
CA GLU A 100 3.87 -0.04 0.35
C GLU A 100 5.35 -0.46 0.37
N ARG A 101 6.27 0.48 0.18
CA ARG A 101 7.71 0.23 0.24
C ARG A 101 8.15 -0.36 1.58
N VAL A 102 7.63 0.17 2.69
CA VAL A 102 7.89 -0.38 4.05
C VAL A 102 7.32 -1.79 4.20
N LEU A 103 6.10 -2.04 3.70
CA LEU A 103 5.47 -3.35 3.77
C LEU A 103 6.16 -4.39 2.87
N CYS A 104 6.61 -3.98 1.69
CA CYS A 104 7.42 -4.78 0.78
C CYS A 104 8.72 -5.21 1.46
N LEU A 105 9.45 -4.27 2.07
CA LEU A 105 10.66 -4.62 2.82
C LEU A 105 10.32 -5.56 3.99
N ALA A 106 9.23 -5.31 4.72
CA ALA A 106 8.82 -6.18 5.82
C ALA A 106 8.46 -7.62 5.39
N ALA A 107 7.95 -7.79 4.17
CA ALA A 107 7.55 -9.08 3.59
C ALA A 107 8.64 -9.78 2.77
N GLY A 108 9.80 -9.14 2.58
CA GLY A 108 10.88 -9.66 1.72
C GLY A 108 10.56 -9.59 0.23
N ILE A 109 9.65 -8.69 -0.16
CA ILE A 109 9.19 -8.49 -1.54
C ILE A 109 9.88 -7.26 -2.11
N ARG A 110 10.34 -7.34 -3.37
CA ARG A 110 10.92 -6.18 -4.05
C ARG A 110 9.84 -5.13 -4.32
N PHE A 111 10.04 -3.94 -3.78
CA PHE A 111 9.23 -2.78 -4.12
C PHE A 111 9.62 -2.21 -5.49
N GLN A 112 8.64 -1.71 -6.23
CA GLN A 112 8.83 -0.95 -7.46
C GLN A 112 7.70 0.08 -7.55
N VAL A 113 8.05 1.31 -7.90
CA VAL A 113 7.07 2.40 -8.01
C VAL A 113 6.04 2.11 -9.10
N SER A 114 4.76 2.31 -8.77
CA SER A 114 3.65 2.20 -9.71
C SER A 114 3.31 3.58 -10.26
N ILE A 115 3.47 3.78 -11.56
CA ILE A 115 3.17 5.04 -12.22
C ILE A 115 1.98 4.77 -13.11
N ASP A 116 0.80 4.73 -12.50
CA ASP A 116 -0.43 4.27 -13.14
C ASP A 116 -0.87 5.27 -14.21
N ASN A 117 -0.32 5.20 -15.43
CA ASN A 117 -0.76 5.95 -16.60
C ASN A 117 -0.22 5.31 -17.89
N PHE A 118 -1.10 5.11 -18.87
CA PHE A 118 -0.79 4.42 -20.13
C PHE A 118 -0.38 5.35 -21.29
N ASP A 119 -0.41 6.68 -21.08
CA ASP A 119 -0.07 7.67 -22.11
C ASP A 119 1.23 8.42 -21.79
N ASP A 120 2.24 8.20 -22.64
CA ASP A 120 3.65 8.11 -22.26
C ASP A 120 4.52 9.22 -22.90
N ALA A 121 4.45 10.45 -22.37
CA ALA A 121 5.42 11.51 -22.73
C ALA A 121 5.73 12.54 -21.63
N ALA A 122 4.86 12.72 -20.63
CA ALA A 122 5.01 13.74 -19.59
C ALA A 122 5.42 13.19 -18.21
N ILE A 123 5.58 11.88 -18.10
CA ILE A 123 5.88 11.21 -16.83
C ILE A 123 7.39 11.27 -16.61
N ASP A 124 7.80 11.74 -15.43
CA ASP A 124 9.19 11.65 -14.97
C ASP A 124 9.26 10.61 -13.83
N PRO A 125 9.50 9.32 -14.16
CA PRO A 125 9.64 8.26 -13.17
C PRO A 125 10.72 8.55 -12.12
N ALA A 126 11.81 9.23 -12.50
CA ALA A 126 12.90 9.52 -11.57
C ALA A 126 12.46 10.54 -10.51
N ARG A 127 11.71 11.57 -10.92
CA ARG A 127 11.10 12.52 -9.99
C ARG A 127 10.15 11.83 -9.02
N PHE A 128 9.27 10.95 -9.52
CA PHE A 128 8.31 10.28 -8.66
C PHE A 128 8.97 9.27 -7.69
N ARG A 129 9.97 8.51 -8.15
CA ARG A 129 10.79 7.65 -7.27
C ARG A 129 11.48 8.43 -6.17
N THR A 130 12.03 9.60 -6.50
CA THR A 130 12.64 10.50 -5.51
C THR A 130 11.61 10.98 -4.49
N LEU A 131 10.40 11.34 -4.94
CA LEU A 131 9.31 11.75 -4.05
C LEU A 131 8.90 10.62 -3.09
N VAL A 132 8.70 9.41 -3.59
CA VAL A 132 8.40 8.22 -2.76
C VAL A 132 9.53 7.93 -1.78
N GLY A 133 10.79 8.07 -2.21
CA GLY A 133 11.96 7.95 -1.34
C GLY A 133 11.93 8.93 -0.16
N HIS A 134 11.73 10.22 -0.44
CA HIS A 134 11.61 11.25 0.59
C HIS A 134 10.40 11.04 1.51
N GLU A 135 9.25 10.61 0.98
CA GLU A 135 8.07 10.33 1.81
C GLU A 135 8.27 9.09 2.68
N THR A 136 9.05 8.11 2.23
CA THR A 136 9.44 6.94 3.05
C THR A 136 10.25 7.38 4.26
N LEU A 137 11.27 8.23 4.07
CA LEU A 137 12.08 8.73 5.18
C LEU A 137 11.23 9.57 6.15
N ARG A 138 10.38 10.48 5.64
CA ARG A 138 9.44 11.26 6.45
C ARG A 138 8.46 10.39 7.24
N LEU A 139 7.97 9.31 6.64
CA LEU A 139 7.08 8.34 7.29
C LEU A 139 7.79 7.65 8.48
N LEU A 140 9.07 7.31 8.33
CA LEU A 140 9.88 6.70 9.39
C LEU A 140 10.20 7.71 10.51
N GLU A 141 10.60 8.94 10.15
CA GLU A 141 10.87 10.03 11.11
C GLU A 141 9.65 10.37 11.97
N GLY A 142 8.48 10.43 11.36
CA GLY A 142 7.21 10.69 12.07
C GLY A 142 6.68 9.50 12.86
N GLY A 143 7.29 8.32 12.70
CA GLY A 143 6.82 7.07 13.27
C GLY A 143 5.69 6.42 12.47
N LEU A 144 5.77 5.10 12.31
CA LEU A 144 4.73 4.32 11.65
C LEU A 144 3.44 4.33 12.47
N ASN A 145 2.31 4.59 11.80
CA ASN A 145 1.02 4.48 12.48
C ASN A 145 0.76 3.04 12.95
N PRO A 146 -0.12 2.83 13.95
CA PRO A 146 -0.32 1.51 14.56
C PRO A 146 -0.66 0.40 13.57
N ARG A 147 -1.40 0.69 12.50
CA ARG A 147 -1.80 -0.29 11.49
C ARG A 147 -0.61 -0.71 10.64
N ILE A 148 0.18 0.25 10.15
CA ILE A 148 1.39 -0.05 9.37
C ILE A 148 2.36 -0.88 10.21
N ARG A 149 2.64 -0.43 11.44
CA ARG A 149 3.59 -1.11 12.32
C ARG A 149 3.14 -2.52 12.70
N GLN A 150 1.86 -2.69 13.05
CA GLN A 150 1.30 -4.00 13.38
C GLN A 150 1.43 -4.96 12.20
N PHE A 151 1.08 -4.50 10.99
CA PHE A 151 1.14 -5.34 9.81
C PHE A 151 2.58 -5.68 9.41
N ALA A 152 3.48 -4.70 9.36
CA ALA A 152 4.89 -4.91 9.05
C ALA A 152 5.55 -5.92 10.00
N LEU A 153 5.31 -5.83 11.31
CA LEU A 153 5.80 -6.81 12.28
C LEU A 153 5.26 -8.22 12.03
N ALA A 154 3.98 -8.33 11.66
CA ALA A 154 3.36 -9.61 11.37
C ALA A 154 3.90 -10.22 10.06
N LEU A 155 4.13 -9.39 9.05
CA LEU A 155 4.80 -9.78 7.81
C LEU A 155 6.21 -10.30 8.10
N CYS A 156 7.06 -9.56 8.82
CA CYS A 156 8.43 -10.03 9.11
C CYS A 156 8.47 -11.39 9.82
N ARG A 157 7.51 -11.65 10.71
CA ARG A 157 7.44 -12.92 11.44
C ARG A 157 7.03 -14.10 10.58
N GLN A 158 6.20 -13.86 9.57
CA GLN A 158 5.55 -14.92 8.79
C GLN A 158 6.17 -15.05 7.38
N MET A 159 6.74 -13.97 6.86
CA MET A 159 7.33 -13.80 5.53
C MET A 159 8.74 -13.20 5.69
N PRO A 160 9.72 -13.99 6.16
CA PRO A 160 11.00 -13.46 6.61
C PRO A 160 11.75 -12.74 5.49
N ALA A 161 12.01 -11.46 5.71
CA ALA A 161 12.67 -10.54 4.80
C ALA A 161 14.19 -10.47 5.03
N GLY A 162 14.89 -11.61 4.97
CA GLY A 162 16.31 -11.64 5.33
C GLY A 162 16.59 -10.94 6.67
N ASP A 163 17.70 -10.20 6.76
CA ASP A 163 18.10 -9.47 7.98
C ASP A 163 17.69 -7.99 8.00
N ALA A 164 16.95 -7.52 7.00
CA ALA A 164 16.63 -6.09 6.85
C ALA A 164 15.50 -5.66 7.78
N SER A 165 15.74 -4.65 8.63
CA SER A 165 14.69 -4.05 9.47
C SER A 165 13.84 -3.05 8.68
N PHE A 166 12.52 -3.23 8.66
CA PHE A 166 11.60 -2.33 7.95
C PHE A 166 11.53 -0.91 8.54
N ASP A 167 11.97 -0.73 9.79
CA ASP A 167 11.96 0.55 10.50
C ASP A 167 13.34 1.22 10.57
N ASN A 168 14.38 0.65 9.95
CA ASN A 168 15.68 1.28 9.83
C ASN A 168 15.73 2.19 8.57
N PRO A 169 15.85 3.52 8.71
CA PRO A 169 15.94 4.45 7.58
C PRO A 169 17.09 4.18 6.62
N ASP A 170 18.18 3.55 7.07
CA ASP A 170 19.34 3.23 6.23
C ASP A 170 19.00 2.27 5.09
N ASN A 171 17.96 1.44 5.26
CA ASN A 171 17.47 0.54 4.22
C ASN A 171 16.74 1.27 3.09
N TYR A 172 16.56 2.60 3.19
CA TYR A 172 15.76 3.39 2.26
C TYR A 172 16.49 4.58 1.64
N GLN A 173 17.81 4.72 1.88
CA GLN A 173 18.59 5.87 1.40
C GLN A 173 18.64 5.96 -0.14
N THR A 174 18.63 4.82 -0.83
CA THR A 174 18.54 4.80 -2.30
C THR A 174 17.08 4.99 -2.71
N PRO A 175 16.77 5.82 -3.72
CA PRO A 175 15.45 5.83 -4.33
C PRO A 175 15.06 4.41 -4.79
N PRO A 176 13.76 4.05 -4.70
CA PRO A 176 13.28 2.79 -5.26
C PRO A 176 13.51 2.72 -6.77
N ASP A 177 13.46 1.51 -7.34
CA ASP A 177 13.57 1.26 -8.79
C ASP A 177 12.35 1.76 -9.58
#